data_AF-A0A962JGV8-F1
#
_entry.id   AF-A0A962JGV8-F1
#
_cell.length_a   1.000
_cell.length_b   1.000
_cell.length_c   1.000
_cell.angle_alpha   90.00
_cell.angle_beta   90.00
_cell.angle_gamma   90.00
#
_symmetry.space_group_name_H-M   'P 1'
#
loop_
_entity.id
_entity.type
_entity.pdbx_description
1 polymer ?
#
loop_
_entity_poly.entity_id
_entity_poly.type
_entity_poly.pdbx_seq_one_letter_code
_entity_poly.pdbx_strand_id
1 'polypeptide(L)'
;RQLMTYLSPILPVTAAASQQFLSLDSLAWHAREQLLLGHKINAFTPLMTRVEKDKVQAMVEASKEDLAAVAPTVAKAAPKTEKASTIEEIAPTISIDDFAKVDLRIAKIVNAEHIPEAAKLLKLTLDLGNEQRTVFAGIKSAYKPEDLMGRLTVMVANLAPRQMKFGVSEGMVLAAGAGGGEIFLLSPDSGAVAGMKVK
;
A
#
# COMPACT_ATOMS: atom_id res chain seq x y z
N ARG A 1 6.67 -41.23 -0.85
CA ARG A 1 5.83 -41.01 -2.05
C ARG A 1 4.59 -40.14 -1.75
N GLN A 2 3.66 -40.55 -0.86
CA GLN A 2 2.39 -39.84 -0.62
C GLN A 2 2.53 -38.34 -0.30
N LEU A 3 3.43 -37.96 0.61
CA LEU A 3 3.68 -36.54 0.93
C LEU A 3 4.13 -35.71 -0.29
N MET A 4 4.99 -36.28 -1.15
CA MET A 4 5.45 -35.59 -2.35
C MET A 4 4.39 -35.51 -3.44
N THR A 5 3.47 -36.49 -3.50
CA THR A 5 2.29 -36.40 -4.37
C THR A 5 1.40 -35.20 -3.99
N TYR A 6 1.27 -34.87 -2.70
CA TYR A 6 0.52 -33.68 -2.26
C TYR A 6 1.27 -32.37 -2.50
N LEU A 7 2.59 -32.36 -2.35
CA LEU A 7 3.42 -31.15 -2.50
C LEU A 7 3.86 -30.88 -3.93
N SER A 8 3.62 -31.81 -4.88
CA SER A 8 4.03 -31.69 -6.29
C SER A 8 3.60 -30.38 -6.97
N PRO A 9 2.39 -29.82 -6.73
CA PRO A 9 1.99 -28.55 -7.36
C PRO A 9 2.74 -27.32 -6.81
N ILE A 10 3.29 -27.42 -5.60
CA ILE A 10 3.92 -26.30 -4.87
C ILE A 10 5.44 -26.37 -4.99
N LEU A 11 6.02 -27.58 -4.98
CA LEU A 11 7.46 -27.83 -4.99
C LEU A 11 7.85 -28.80 -6.12
N PRO A 12 7.73 -28.40 -7.40
CA PRO A 12 7.93 -29.30 -8.53
C PRO A 12 9.37 -29.86 -8.61
N VAL A 13 10.36 -29.06 -8.23
CA VAL A 13 11.79 -29.47 -8.23
C VAL A 13 12.05 -30.56 -7.18
N THR A 14 11.54 -30.36 -5.95
CA THR A 14 11.68 -31.34 -4.86
C THR A 14 10.89 -32.62 -5.15
N ALA A 15 9.74 -32.50 -5.83
CA ALA A 15 8.96 -33.64 -6.28
C ALA A 15 9.73 -34.48 -7.31
N ALA A 16 10.36 -33.86 -8.31
CA ALA A 16 11.18 -34.56 -9.30
C ALA A 16 12.39 -35.27 -8.67
N ALA A 17 13.10 -34.61 -7.76
CA ALA A 17 14.23 -35.20 -7.07
C ALA A 17 13.82 -36.34 -6.12
N SER A 18 12.66 -36.23 -5.48
CA SER A 18 12.06 -37.32 -4.69
C SER A 18 11.60 -38.49 -5.55
N GLN A 19 11.09 -38.22 -6.75
CA GLN A 19 10.71 -39.24 -7.73
C GLN A 19 11.94 -40.06 -8.18
N GLN A 20 13.06 -39.38 -8.44
CA GLN A 20 14.33 -40.01 -8.78
C GLN A 20 14.88 -40.84 -7.61
N PHE A 21 14.83 -40.33 -6.38
CA PHE A 21 15.26 -41.08 -5.20
C PHE A 21 14.42 -42.34 -4.97
N LEU A 22 13.10 -42.22 -5.13
CA LEU A 22 12.16 -43.33 -5.00
C LEU A 22 12.11 -44.23 -6.24
N SER A 23 12.95 -44.00 -7.27
CA SER A 23 12.95 -44.77 -8.53
C SER A 23 11.56 -45.00 -9.10
N LEU A 24 10.78 -43.93 -9.29
CA LEU A 24 9.41 -43.98 -9.80
C LEU A 24 9.30 -43.30 -11.17
N ASP A 25 8.49 -43.85 -12.07
CA ASP A 25 8.23 -43.24 -13.38
C ASP A 25 7.28 -42.04 -13.28
N SER A 26 6.38 -42.02 -12.28
CA SER A 26 5.51 -40.87 -12.02
C SER A 26 5.02 -40.79 -10.57
N LEU A 27 4.71 -39.56 -10.14
CA LEU A 27 4.01 -39.25 -8.88
C LEU A 27 2.52 -38.97 -9.12
N ALA A 28 1.87 -39.81 -9.93
CA ALA A 28 0.44 -39.65 -10.25
C ALA A 28 -0.44 -39.68 -8.98
N TRP A 29 -1.49 -38.86 -8.97
CA TRP A 29 -2.40 -38.70 -7.84
C TRP A 29 -2.98 -40.04 -7.36
N HIS A 30 -3.40 -40.89 -8.29
CA HIS A 30 -4.00 -42.20 -7.99
C HIS A 30 -3.01 -43.20 -7.38
N ALA A 31 -1.71 -43.08 -7.68
CA ALA A 31 -0.70 -43.98 -7.16
C ALA A 31 -0.51 -43.83 -5.64
N ARG A 32 -1.02 -42.76 -5.00
CA ARG A 32 -0.86 -42.50 -3.55
C ARG A 32 -1.42 -43.62 -2.66
N GLU A 33 -2.43 -44.34 -3.12
CA GLU A 33 -3.16 -45.35 -2.34
C GLU A 33 -2.44 -46.70 -2.24
N GLN A 34 -1.49 -46.99 -3.14
CA GLN A 34 -0.79 -48.29 -3.18
C GLN A 34 0.56 -48.26 -2.47
N LEU A 35 0.72 -48.93 -1.33
CA LEU A 35 1.99 -48.97 -0.60
C LEU A 35 3.14 -49.57 -1.44
N LEU A 36 4.31 -48.92 -1.41
CA LEU A 36 5.54 -49.41 -2.05
C LEU A 36 6.24 -50.39 -1.11
N LEU A 37 5.95 -51.69 -1.25
CA LEU A 37 6.59 -52.75 -0.48
C LEU A 37 7.58 -53.51 -1.38
N GLY A 38 8.79 -53.81 -0.87
CA GLY A 38 9.82 -54.55 -1.62
C GLY A 38 10.46 -53.78 -2.78
N HIS A 39 10.33 -52.45 -2.82
CA HIS A 39 10.85 -51.60 -3.89
C HIS A 39 12.30 -51.14 -3.60
N LYS A 40 13.12 -51.11 -4.65
CA LYS A 40 14.53 -50.68 -4.58
C LYS A 40 14.65 -49.18 -4.85
N ILE A 41 14.98 -48.44 -3.79
CA ILE A 41 15.26 -46.99 -3.86
C ILE A 41 16.69 -46.73 -4.31
N ASN A 42 16.92 -45.54 -4.87
CA ASN A 42 18.24 -45.07 -5.28
C ASN A 42 19.06 -44.54 -4.09
N ALA A 43 20.34 -44.25 -4.34
CA ALA A 43 21.23 -43.68 -3.33
C ALA A 43 20.71 -42.32 -2.84
N PHE A 44 20.86 -42.06 -1.54
CA PHE A 44 20.39 -40.82 -0.92
C PHE A 44 21.11 -39.60 -1.50
N THR A 45 20.33 -38.62 -1.91
CA THR A 45 20.83 -37.30 -2.36
C THR A 45 20.13 -36.21 -1.53
N PRO A 46 20.86 -35.25 -0.94
CA PRO A 46 20.26 -34.18 -0.17
C PRO A 46 19.36 -33.30 -1.05
N LEU A 47 18.07 -33.23 -0.71
CA LEU A 47 17.04 -32.54 -1.50
C LEU A 47 16.94 -31.05 -1.20
N MET A 48 17.27 -30.66 0.02
CA MET A 48 17.27 -29.27 0.48
C MET A 48 18.41 -29.11 1.47
N THR A 49 19.17 -28.03 1.33
CA THR A 49 20.11 -27.59 2.35
C THR A 49 19.45 -26.50 3.18
N ARG A 50 19.75 -26.48 4.48
CA ARG A 50 19.28 -25.42 5.35
C ARG A 50 19.81 -24.10 4.81
N VAL A 51 18.90 -23.14 4.64
CA VAL A 51 19.30 -21.77 4.32
C VAL A 51 19.88 -21.17 5.59
N GLU A 52 21.19 -20.96 5.58
CA GLU A 52 21.90 -20.23 6.64
C GLU A 52 21.67 -18.73 6.48
N LYS A 53 21.51 -18.03 7.61
CA LYS A 53 21.19 -16.59 7.64
C LYS A 53 22.16 -15.74 6.81
N ASP A 54 23.44 -16.14 6.79
CA ASP A 54 24.49 -15.44 6.04
C ASP A 54 24.24 -15.44 4.52
N LYS A 55 23.61 -16.50 3.98
CA LYS A 55 23.29 -16.59 2.55
C LYS A 55 22.06 -15.76 2.17
N VAL A 56 21.15 -15.52 3.11
CA VAL A 56 20.02 -14.59 2.92
C VAL A 56 20.53 -13.16 2.89
N GLN A 57 21.45 -12.82 3.80
CA GLN A 57 22.08 -11.51 3.84
C GLN A 57 22.83 -11.20 2.53
N ALA A 58 23.65 -12.14 2.05
CA ALA A 58 24.40 -12.00 0.80
C ALA A 58 23.49 -11.86 -0.44
N MET A 59 22.36 -12.54 -0.47
CA MET A 59 21.39 -12.44 -1.58
C MET A 59 20.64 -11.10 -1.57
N VAL A 60 20.36 -10.56 -0.38
CA VAL A 60 19.76 -9.22 -0.19
C VAL A 60 20.77 -8.12 -0.52
N GLU A 61 22.05 -8.28 -0.20
CA GLU A 61 23.10 -7.32 -0.56
C GLU A 61 23.40 -7.32 -2.07
N ALA A 62 23.49 -8.50 -2.69
CA ALA A 62 23.63 -8.60 -4.15
C ALA A 62 22.46 -7.93 -4.90
N SER A 63 21.24 -8.03 -4.36
CA SER A 63 20.05 -7.35 -4.93
C SER A 63 20.05 -5.83 -4.69
N LYS A 64 20.81 -5.32 -3.70
CA LYS A 64 20.99 -3.88 -3.46
C LYS A 64 22.04 -3.26 -4.38
N GLU A 65 23.09 -4.01 -4.74
CA GLU A 65 24.12 -3.53 -5.65
C GLU A 65 23.59 -3.39 -7.09
N ASP A 66 22.72 -4.30 -7.55
CA ASP A 66 22.04 -4.19 -8.86
C ASP A 66 21.07 -2.98 -8.94
N LEU A 67 20.53 -2.53 -7.80
CA LEU A 67 19.63 -1.36 -7.73
C LEU A 67 20.39 -0.02 -7.60
N ALA A 68 21.66 -0.04 -7.21
CA ALA A 68 22.46 1.18 -7.03
C ALA A 68 23.13 1.67 -8.33
N ALA A 69 23.19 0.84 -9.38
CA ALA A 69 23.81 1.19 -10.66
C ALA A 69 22.87 1.93 -11.64
N VAL A 70 21.60 2.19 -11.28
CA VAL A 70 20.64 2.85 -12.17
C VAL A 70 19.88 3.99 -11.47
N ALA A 71 20.59 5.08 -11.18
CA ALA A 71 20.03 6.43 -11.31
C ALA A 71 21.17 7.46 -11.37
N PRO A 72 21.05 8.58 -12.10
CA PRO A 72 19.81 9.11 -12.70
C PRO A 72 19.97 9.52 -14.18
N THR A 73 18.91 9.43 -14.98
CA THR A 73 18.60 10.47 -15.99
C THR A 73 17.17 10.31 -16.54
N VAL A 74 16.38 11.33 -16.26
CA VAL A 74 15.37 11.98 -17.12
C VAL A 74 14.34 11.08 -17.84
N ALA A 75 13.11 11.21 -17.34
CA ALA A 75 11.86 11.39 -18.08
C ALA A 75 11.81 10.90 -19.54
N LYS A 76 11.04 9.84 -19.78
CA LYS A 76 10.18 9.76 -20.97
C LYS A 76 9.00 8.85 -20.72
N ALA A 77 7.82 9.39 -21.02
CA ALA A 77 6.54 8.71 -21.02
C ALA A 77 6.52 7.54 -22.01
N ALA A 78 5.87 6.43 -21.63
CA ALA A 78 5.01 5.56 -22.44
C ALA A 78 4.37 4.47 -21.52
N PRO A 79 3.42 3.66 -22.00
CA PRO A 79 1.99 3.80 -21.79
C PRO A 79 1.44 2.87 -20.69
N LYS A 80 0.33 3.29 -20.09
CA LYS A 80 -0.47 2.47 -19.16
C LYS A 80 -1.11 1.32 -19.93
N THR A 81 -0.66 0.11 -19.65
CA THR A 81 -1.48 -1.10 -19.74
C THR A 81 -1.33 -1.90 -18.47
N GLU A 82 -2.49 -2.28 -17.95
CA GLU A 82 -2.75 -3.36 -17.02
C GLU A 82 -2.73 -3.04 -15.51
N LYS A 83 -3.89 -3.36 -14.95
CA LYS A 83 -4.33 -3.27 -13.57
C LYS A 83 -3.40 -4.11 -12.69
N ALA A 84 -2.40 -3.47 -12.10
CA ALA A 84 -1.73 -3.99 -10.92
C ALA A 84 -2.21 -3.16 -9.73
N SER A 85 -2.77 -3.84 -8.73
CA SER A 85 -3.16 -3.31 -7.43
C SER A 85 -2.04 -2.45 -6.81
N THR A 86 -2.12 -1.14 -6.99
CA THR A 86 -1.25 -0.12 -6.39
C THR A 86 -1.65 0.11 -4.94
N ILE A 87 -1.40 -0.89 -4.10
CA ILE A 87 -1.40 -0.69 -2.65
C ILE A 87 0.04 -0.30 -2.29
N GLU A 88 0.24 0.94 -1.87
CA GLU A 88 1.53 1.37 -1.32
C GLU A 88 1.86 0.51 -0.10
N GLU A 89 3.13 0.09 0.02
CA GLU A 89 3.58 -0.71 1.16
C GLU A 89 3.33 0.04 2.48
N ILE A 90 2.80 -0.68 3.48
CA ILE A 90 2.48 -0.08 4.78
C ILE A 90 3.77 0.43 5.41
N ALA A 91 3.76 1.73 5.78
CA ALA A 91 4.88 2.36 6.46
C ALA A 91 5.26 1.65 7.78
N PRO A 92 6.49 1.85 8.29
CA PRO A 92 6.91 1.29 9.56
C PRO A 92 5.96 1.63 10.71
N THR A 93 5.88 0.73 11.71
CA THR A 93 5.03 0.93 12.89
C THR A 93 5.45 2.18 13.68
N ILE A 94 4.50 3.06 13.97
CA ILE A 94 4.69 4.22 14.85
C ILE A 94 4.13 3.93 16.25
N SER A 95 4.56 4.70 17.25
CA SER A 95 4.01 4.60 18.62
C SER A 95 2.64 5.28 18.74
N ILE A 96 1.85 4.89 19.72
CA ILE A 96 0.56 5.56 20.01
C ILE A 96 0.77 7.03 20.43
N ASP A 97 1.91 7.34 21.05
CA ASP A 97 2.27 8.70 21.45
C ASP A 97 2.50 9.60 20.22
N ASP A 98 3.02 9.05 19.12
CA ASP A 98 3.18 9.80 17.87
C ASP A 98 1.83 10.11 17.20
N PHE A 99 0.88 9.18 17.29
CA PHE A 99 -0.49 9.44 16.83
C PHE A 99 -1.20 10.46 17.72
N ALA A 100 -1.02 10.37 19.04
CA ALA A 100 -1.62 11.31 20.00
C ALA A 100 -1.11 12.76 19.83
N LYS A 101 0.09 12.95 19.26
CA LYS A 101 0.60 14.27 18.88
C LYS A 101 -0.17 14.91 17.74
N VAL A 102 -0.89 14.16 16.90
CA VAL A 102 -1.66 14.70 15.77
C VAL A 102 -3.05 15.10 16.26
N ASP A 103 -3.46 16.36 16.04
CA ASP A 103 -4.81 16.83 16.36
C ASP A 103 -5.68 16.70 15.10
N LEU A 104 -6.35 15.56 14.99
CA LEU A 104 -7.34 15.29 13.95
C LEU A 104 -8.71 15.77 14.40
N ARG A 105 -9.38 16.60 13.59
CA ARG A 105 -10.72 17.12 13.88
C ARG A 105 -11.66 17.02 12.70
N ILE A 106 -12.94 16.86 13.01
CA ILE A 106 -14.01 17.00 12.03
C ILE A 106 -14.23 18.48 11.74
N ALA A 107 -14.25 18.83 10.46
CA ALA A 107 -14.52 20.18 10.02
C ALA A 107 -15.61 20.19 8.93
N LYS A 108 -16.42 21.24 8.94
CA LYS A 108 -17.45 21.48 7.93
C LYS A 108 -16.92 22.42 6.86
N ILE A 109 -17.06 22.05 5.60
CA ILE A 109 -16.70 22.92 4.48
C ILE A 109 -17.78 23.99 4.34
N VAL A 110 -17.46 25.24 4.71
CA VAL A 110 -18.40 26.36 4.60
C VAL A 110 -18.29 27.09 3.28
N ASN A 111 -17.10 27.09 2.68
CA ASN A 111 -16.85 27.69 1.37
C ASN A 111 -15.80 26.87 0.61
N ALA A 112 -15.94 26.83 -0.71
CA ALA A 112 -14.98 26.19 -1.60
C ALA A 112 -14.81 27.07 -2.85
N GLU A 113 -13.57 27.38 -3.19
CA GLU A 113 -13.24 28.27 -4.29
C GLU A 113 -12.18 27.64 -5.21
N HIS A 114 -12.36 27.85 -6.52
CA HIS A 114 -11.33 27.52 -7.49
C HIS A 114 -10.22 28.56 -7.46
N ILE A 115 -8.98 28.07 -7.48
CA ILE A 115 -7.82 28.92 -7.70
C ILE A 115 -7.48 28.84 -9.19
N PRO A 116 -7.57 29.93 -9.96
CA PRO A 116 -7.26 29.94 -11.39
C PRO A 116 -5.82 29.52 -11.66
N GLU A 117 -4.93 29.94 -10.76
CA GLU A 117 -3.49 29.78 -10.87
C GLU A 117 -2.97 28.41 -10.38
N ALA A 118 -3.86 27.56 -9.82
CA ALA A 118 -3.53 26.21 -9.37
C ALA A 118 -4.34 25.15 -10.14
N ALA A 119 -3.66 24.36 -10.96
CA ALA A 119 -4.30 23.32 -11.78
C ALA A 119 -4.93 22.19 -10.95
N LYS A 120 -4.43 21.92 -9.74
CA LYS A 120 -4.82 20.77 -8.91
C LYS A 120 -5.39 21.12 -7.52
N LEU A 121 -5.36 22.40 -7.12
CA LEU A 121 -5.75 22.83 -5.77
C LEU A 121 -7.11 23.54 -5.76
N LEU A 122 -7.88 23.27 -4.71
CA LEU A 122 -9.06 24.05 -4.29
C LEU A 122 -8.75 24.75 -2.97
N LYS A 123 -9.24 25.98 -2.83
CA LYS A 123 -9.23 26.69 -1.55
C LYS A 123 -10.51 26.31 -0.81
N LEU A 124 -10.39 25.74 0.38
CA LEU A 124 -11.52 25.38 1.22
C LEU A 124 -11.46 26.20 2.50
N THR A 125 -12.60 26.77 2.88
CA THR A 125 -12.80 27.35 4.21
C THR A 125 -13.51 26.31 5.06
N LEU A 126 -12.85 25.88 6.13
CA LEU A 126 -13.30 24.85 7.04
C LEU A 126 -13.73 25.47 8.36
N ASP A 127 -14.90 25.10 8.85
CA ASP A 127 -15.42 25.47 10.15
C ASP A 127 -15.23 24.31 11.14
N LEU A 128 -14.52 24.57 12.23
CA LEU A 128 -14.30 23.65 13.33
C LEU A 128 -15.29 23.90 14.49
N GLY A 129 -16.30 24.73 14.29
CA GLY A 129 -17.33 25.09 15.28
C GLY A 129 -16.89 26.20 16.23
N ASN A 130 -15.59 26.31 16.54
CA ASN A 130 -15.02 27.40 17.34
C ASN A 130 -14.26 28.44 16.49
N GLU A 131 -13.66 28.01 15.38
CA GLU A 131 -12.89 28.86 14.48
C GLU A 131 -13.01 28.37 13.04
N GLN A 132 -12.76 29.28 12.09
CA GLN A 132 -12.66 28.96 10.67
C GLN A 132 -11.20 28.98 10.24
N ARG A 133 -10.80 28.00 9.44
CA ARG A 133 -9.45 27.87 8.89
C ARG A 133 -9.49 27.73 7.39
N THR A 134 -8.45 28.26 6.74
CA THR A 134 -8.28 28.10 5.29
C THR A 134 -7.28 27.01 5.00
N VAL A 135 -7.66 26.08 4.11
CA VAL A 135 -6.79 24.98 3.67
C VAL A 135 -6.83 24.84 2.16
N PHE A 136 -5.71 24.39 1.59
CA PHE A 136 -5.59 24.12 0.17
C PHE A 136 -5.58 22.61 -0.09
N ALA A 137 -6.63 22.10 -0.73
CA ALA A 137 -6.82 20.68 -0.96
C ALA A 137 -6.57 20.30 -2.43
N GLY A 138 -5.79 19.25 -2.66
CA GLY A 138 -5.44 18.71 -3.99
C GLY A 138 -6.55 17.94 -4.70
N ILE A 139 -7.82 18.31 -4.49
CA ILE A 139 -8.98 17.49 -4.87
C ILE A 139 -9.77 18.06 -6.06
N LYS A 140 -9.23 19.08 -6.74
CA LYS A 140 -9.88 19.78 -7.87
C LYS A 140 -10.25 18.85 -9.03
N SER A 141 -9.51 17.75 -9.21
CA SER A 141 -9.73 16.77 -10.28
C SER A 141 -10.90 15.82 -10.02
N ALA A 142 -11.34 15.67 -8.77
CA ALA A 142 -12.39 14.74 -8.39
C ALA A 142 -13.70 15.45 -7.97
N TYR A 143 -13.61 16.66 -7.42
CA TYR A 143 -14.77 17.37 -6.88
C TYR A 143 -14.89 18.80 -7.40
N LYS A 144 -16.13 19.24 -7.62
CA LYS A 144 -16.45 20.65 -7.83
C LYS A 144 -16.65 21.34 -6.48
N PRO A 145 -16.39 22.66 -6.37
CA PRO A 145 -16.60 23.41 -5.14
C PRO A 145 -18.03 23.29 -4.60
N GLU A 146 -19.02 23.29 -5.50
CA GLU A 146 -20.44 23.17 -5.18
C GLU A 146 -20.78 21.85 -4.45
N ASP A 147 -20.12 20.75 -4.81
CA ASP A 147 -20.35 19.43 -4.21
C ASP A 147 -19.75 19.29 -2.82
N LEU A 148 -18.80 20.17 -2.49
CA LEU A 148 -18.06 20.16 -1.23
C LEU A 148 -18.71 21.04 -0.17
N MET A 149 -19.44 22.08 -0.56
CA MET A 149 -20.11 22.96 0.39
C MET A 149 -21.09 22.20 1.29
N GLY A 150 -20.97 22.42 2.60
CA GLY A 150 -21.79 21.79 3.63
C GLY A 150 -21.34 20.39 4.05
N ARG A 151 -20.37 19.76 3.38
CA ARG A 151 -19.86 18.44 3.76
C ARG A 151 -18.99 18.50 5.00
N LEU A 152 -18.99 17.39 5.75
CA LEU A 152 -18.06 17.15 6.85
C LEU A 152 -16.86 16.36 6.33
N THR A 153 -15.67 16.74 6.77
CA THR A 153 -14.41 16.10 6.42
C THR A 153 -13.47 16.03 7.62
N VAL A 154 -12.49 15.13 7.57
CA VAL A 154 -11.41 15.09 8.56
C VAL A 154 -10.26 16.01 8.14
N MET A 155 -9.78 16.83 9.09
CA MET A 155 -8.59 17.67 8.91
C MET A 155 -7.57 17.49 10.03
N VAL A 156 -6.30 17.72 9.71
CA VAL A 156 -5.22 17.87 10.68
C VAL A 156 -5.13 19.35 11.09
N ALA A 157 -5.44 19.65 12.35
CA ALA A 157 -5.55 21.02 12.86
C ALA A 157 -4.24 21.58 13.45
N ASN A 158 -3.29 20.73 13.83
CA ASN A 158 -2.03 21.14 14.47
C ASN A 158 -0.80 21.07 13.54
N LEU A 159 -1.02 21.14 12.23
CA LEU A 159 0.07 21.20 11.25
C LEU A 159 0.59 22.63 11.16
N ALA A 160 1.92 22.79 11.06
CA ALA A 160 2.53 24.12 10.92
C ALA A 160 1.97 24.84 9.68
N PRO A 161 1.51 26.11 9.81
CA PRO A 161 0.97 26.84 8.67
C PRO A 161 1.97 26.89 7.52
N ARG A 162 1.54 26.44 6.33
CA ARG A 162 2.40 26.43 5.14
C ARG A 162 2.02 27.58 4.23
N GLN A 163 2.93 28.54 4.07
CA GLN A 163 2.75 29.61 3.11
C GLN A 163 2.86 29.05 1.68
N MET A 164 1.82 29.29 0.90
CA MET A 164 1.76 28.98 -0.52
C MET A 164 1.60 30.27 -1.32
N LYS A 165 1.75 30.20 -2.64
CA LYS A 165 1.59 31.35 -3.53
C LYS A 165 0.22 32.02 -3.42
N PHE A 166 -0.80 31.29 -2.95
CA PHE A 166 -2.21 31.71 -2.95
C PHE A 166 -2.76 32.01 -1.55
N GLY A 167 -1.92 31.96 -0.51
CA GLY A 167 -2.32 32.16 0.88
C GLY A 167 -1.62 31.20 1.85
N VAL A 168 -2.05 31.21 3.10
CA VAL A 168 -1.52 30.34 4.16
C VAL A 168 -2.46 29.13 4.32
N SER A 169 -1.91 27.90 4.22
CA SER A 169 -2.65 26.67 4.54
C SER A 169 -2.47 26.36 6.02
N GLU A 170 -3.55 26.41 6.80
CA GLU A 170 -3.53 26.22 8.26
C GLU A 170 -3.88 24.79 8.70
N GLY A 171 -3.73 23.85 7.77
CA GLY A 171 -4.05 22.45 7.97
C GLY A 171 -4.02 21.66 6.66
N MET A 172 -4.39 20.38 6.79
CA MET A 172 -4.48 19.43 5.69
C MET A 172 -5.76 18.61 5.83
N VAL A 173 -6.49 18.46 4.73
CA VAL A 173 -7.66 17.59 4.64
C VAL A 173 -7.22 16.20 4.20
N LEU A 174 -7.83 15.18 4.79
CA LEU A 174 -7.51 13.79 4.46
C LEU A 174 -8.38 13.30 3.30
N ALA A 175 -7.74 12.70 2.31
CA ALA A 175 -8.40 12.03 1.20
C ALA A 175 -7.62 10.76 0.83
N ALA A 176 -8.34 9.75 0.35
CA ALA A 176 -7.77 8.50 -0.13
C ALA A 176 -7.70 8.49 -1.66
N GLY A 177 -6.63 7.96 -2.24
CA GLY A 177 -6.52 7.79 -3.69
C GLY A 177 -5.11 8.00 -4.25
N ALA A 178 -4.83 7.36 -5.39
CA ALA A 178 -3.54 7.42 -6.08
C ALA A 178 -3.28 8.77 -6.80
N GLY A 179 -4.13 9.77 -6.57
CA GLY A 179 -4.09 11.09 -7.21
C GLY A 179 -4.82 11.14 -8.56
N GLY A 180 -5.22 12.34 -8.97
CA GLY A 180 -6.00 12.55 -10.20
C GLY A 180 -7.50 12.42 -9.98
N GLY A 181 -8.21 11.71 -10.87
CA GLY A 181 -9.67 11.58 -10.82
C GLY A 181 -10.20 10.63 -9.75
N GLU A 182 -9.34 9.78 -9.17
CA GLU A 182 -9.70 8.79 -8.15
C GLU A 182 -9.28 9.28 -6.76
N ILE A 183 -9.77 10.46 -6.37
CA ILE A 183 -9.55 11.00 -5.02
C ILE A 183 -10.88 10.98 -4.28
N PHE A 184 -10.89 10.35 -3.11
CA PHE A 184 -12.06 10.18 -2.26
C PHE A 184 -11.86 10.94 -0.96
N LEU A 185 -12.71 11.94 -0.73
CA LEU A 185 -12.69 12.71 0.51
C LEU A 185 -13.17 11.85 1.69
N LEU A 186 -12.44 11.88 2.81
CA LEU A 186 -12.82 11.14 4.01
C LEU A 186 -13.92 11.89 4.77
N SER A 187 -15.12 11.30 4.81
CA SER A 187 -16.27 11.80 5.57
C SER A 187 -16.50 10.99 6.84
N PRO A 188 -16.86 11.62 7.97
CA PRO A 188 -17.29 10.91 9.16
C PRO A 188 -18.69 10.32 9.01
N ASP A 189 -19.02 9.34 9.85
CA ASP A 189 -20.37 8.79 9.94
C ASP A 189 -21.41 9.80 10.44
N SER A 190 -22.68 9.48 10.22
CA SER A 190 -23.81 10.30 10.65
C SER A 190 -23.79 10.55 12.16
N GLY A 191 -23.91 11.81 12.56
CA GLY A 191 -23.88 12.24 13.97
C GLY A 191 -22.59 12.94 14.39
N ALA A 192 -21.55 12.91 13.54
CA ALA A 192 -20.36 13.74 13.75
C ALA A 192 -20.68 15.23 13.56
N VAL A 193 -20.11 16.07 14.43
CA VAL A 193 -20.29 17.52 14.41
C VAL A 193 -18.94 18.20 14.21
N ALA A 194 -18.95 19.38 13.58
CA ALA A 194 -17.75 20.21 13.45
C ALA A 194 -17.09 20.45 14.81
N GLY A 195 -15.77 20.32 14.87
CA GLY A 195 -14.95 20.49 16.07
C GLY A 195 -14.70 19.21 16.88
N MET A 196 -15.41 18.11 16.60
CA MET A 196 -15.17 16.84 17.29
C MET A 196 -13.75 16.34 17.00
N LYS A 197 -13.05 15.94 18.07
CA LYS A 197 -11.71 15.34 17.98
C LYS A 197 -11.80 13.87 17.55
N VAL A 198 -11.00 13.50 16.57
CA VAL A 198 -10.82 12.11 16.12
C VAL A 198 -9.70 11.49 16.96
N LYS A 199 -9.91 10.25 17.42
CA LYS A 199 -9.00 9.50 18.29
C LYS A 199 -8.95 8.05 17.86
#